data_AF-A0A126T5R7-F1
#
_entry.id   AF-A0A126T5R7-F1
#
_cell.length_a   1.000
_cell.length_b   1.000
_cell.length_c   1.000
_cell.angle_alpha   90.00
_cell.angle_beta   90.00
_cell.angle_gamma   90.00
#
_symmetry.space_group_name_H-M   'P 1'
#
loop_
_entity.id
_entity.type
_entity.pdbx_description
1 polymer ?
#
loop_
_entity_poly.entity_id
_entity_poly.type
_entity_poly.pdbx_seq_one_letter_code
_entity_poly.pdbx_strand_id
1 'polypeptide(L)'
;MLASSIEERDSLDLTPLADCSNCAYRDTLLATGTCKPGDRCVVAESGRQIDRFFKAHPIYALNYTQDPFWERRAIAAQYLPTNHLRPLLTDPDEAVRRVLAYRVPVEWLLELSRDSDREVRVTVADRLPEAQLELMANDPDYLVRTYVAKRLPKGRLFRLVADPDNEVRRTVAERIPSVSLGLMANDQEVNIRRIVAQRMEVDDLAMMSTDADWTVRYEVALRAEPELLKQMLDDADEEVSFTARERWETLTMEAAHAAD
;
A
#
# COMPACT_ATOMS: atom_id res chain seq x y z
N MET A 1 -14.14 46.65 35.77
CA MET A 1 -12.92 46.06 36.34
C MET A 1 -13.08 44.55 36.26
N LEU A 2 -12.31 43.93 35.37
CA LEU A 2 -12.34 42.52 35.04
C LEU A 2 -11.59 41.73 36.11
N ALA A 3 -12.24 40.77 36.73
CA ALA A 3 -11.58 39.62 37.34
C ALA A 3 -12.12 38.38 36.62
N SER A 4 -11.48 38.03 35.50
CA SER A 4 -11.71 36.75 34.84
C SER A 4 -10.90 35.70 35.59
N SER A 5 -11.61 34.82 36.29
CA SER A 5 -11.11 33.58 36.85
C SER A 5 -10.43 32.79 35.73
N ILE A 6 -9.10 32.69 35.79
CA ILE A 6 -8.33 31.80 34.92
C ILE A 6 -8.66 30.38 35.35
N GLU A 7 -9.34 29.66 34.46
CA GLU A 7 -9.51 28.21 34.54
C GLU A 7 -8.13 27.55 34.52
N GLU A 8 -7.66 27.09 35.68
CA GLU A 8 -6.64 26.06 35.79
C GLU A 8 -7.19 24.79 35.13
N ARG A 9 -6.88 24.61 33.84
CA ARG A 9 -6.99 23.29 33.19
C ARG A 9 -5.83 22.44 33.71
N ASP A 10 -6.03 21.84 34.87
CA ASP A 10 -5.24 20.70 35.33
C ASP A 10 -5.58 19.51 34.42
N SER A 11 -4.89 19.43 33.28
CA SER A 11 -4.92 18.23 32.46
C SER A 11 -4.22 17.14 33.26
N LEU A 12 -4.99 16.28 33.93
CA LEU A 12 -4.51 15.07 34.59
C LEU A 12 -3.47 14.40 33.69
N ASP A 13 -2.21 14.36 34.11
CA ASP A 13 -1.15 13.67 33.37
C ASP A 13 -1.39 12.17 33.47
N LEU A 14 -2.07 11.63 32.46
CA LEU A 14 -2.41 10.21 32.34
C LEU A 14 -1.21 9.35 31.89
N THR A 15 0.02 9.89 31.90
CA THR A 15 1.20 9.13 31.52
C THR A 15 1.39 7.95 32.47
N PRO A 16 1.40 6.70 31.98
CA PRO A 16 1.60 5.53 32.83
C PRO A 16 2.95 5.59 33.55
N LEU A 17 2.95 5.42 34.86
CA LEU A 17 4.16 5.38 35.68
C LEU A 17 4.44 3.95 36.12
N ALA A 18 5.72 3.56 36.11
CA ALA A 18 6.16 2.29 36.64
C ALA A 18 6.66 2.44 38.07
N ASP A 19 6.35 1.47 38.93
CA ASP A 19 6.96 1.37 40.26
C ASP A 19 8.43 0.95 40.14
N CYS A 20 9.33 1.85 40.52
CA CYS A 20 10.77 1.62 40.48
C CYS A 20 11.32 0.87 41.69
N SER A 21 10.53 0.70 42.75
CA SER A 21 10.99 0.16 44.04
C SER A 21 11.63 -1.22 43.89
N ASN A 22 11.05 -2.06 43.02
CA ASN A 22 11.50 -3.43 42.74
C ASN A 22 12.08 -3.61 41.32
N CYS A 23 12.34 -2.52 40.60
CA CYS A 23 12.85 -2.60 39.22
C CYS A 23 14.33 -3.01 39.18
N ALA A 24 14.67 -3.97 38.32
CA ALA A 24 16.05 -4.45 38.14
C ALA A 24 17.06 -3.35 37.72
N TYR A 25 16.57 -2.23 37.17
CA TYR A 25 17.40 -1.11 36.74
C TYR A 25 17.49 0.03 37.76
N ARG A 26 16.89 -0.12 38.95
CA ARG A 26 16.85 0.93 39.98
C ARG A 26 18.26 1.40 40.38
N ASP A 27 19.14 0.46 40.69
CA ASP A 27 20.48 0.77 41.19
C ASP A 27 21.50 1.03 40.07
N THR A 28 21.09 0.93 38.79
CA THR A 28 21.97 1.08 37.63
C THR A 28 21.53 2.23 36.74
N LEU A 29 20.49 2.04 35.93
CA LEU A 29 20.05 3.03 34.94
C LEU A 29 19.29 4.19 35.57
N LEU A 30 18.49 3.92 36.60
CA LEU A 30 17.74 4.97 37.28
C LEU A 30 18.66 5.85 38.13
N ALA A 31 19.60 5.24 38.85
CA ALA A 31 20.62 5.97 39.63
C ALA A 31 21.47 6.92 38.77
N THR A 32 21.72 6.57 37.50
CA THR A 32 22.44 7.42 36.54
C THR A 32 21.52 8.33 35.71
N GLY A 33 20.21 8.31 35.94
CA GLY A 33 19.22 9.11 35.21
C GLY A 33 19.03 8.71 33.73
N THR A 34 19.57 7.56 33.32
CA THR A 34 19.52 7.09 31.93
C THR A 34 18.22 6.34 31.61
N CYS A 35 17.46 5.93 32.62
CA CYS A 35 16.02 5.65 32.54
C CYS A 35 15.23 6.56 33.50
N LYS A 36 13.99 6.90 33.17
CA LYS A 36 13.15 7.83 33.94
C LYS A 36 11.66 7.46 33.82
N PRO A 37 10.94 7.24 34.95
CA PRO A 37 9.48 7.02 34.92
C PRO A 37 8.74 8.16 34.22
N GLY A 38 7.74 7.81 33.40
CA GLY A 38 6.97 8.76 32.58
C GLY A 38 7.62 9.15 31.25
N ASP A 39 8.91 8.83 31.06
CA ASP A 39 9.66 9.25 29.87
C ASP A 39 10.38 8.08 29.16
N ARG A 40 11.24 7.36 29.89
CA ARG A 40 12.14 6.32 29.39
C ARG A 40 12.10 5.13 30.34
N CYS A 41 11.12 4.27 30.17
CA CYS A 41 10.88 3.14 31.06
C CYS A 41 10.42 1.93 30.27
N VAL A 42 11.14 0.81 30.42
CA VAL A 42 10.72 -0.47 29.83
C VAL A 42 9.59 -1.14 30.59
N VAL A 43 9.48 -0.92 31.91
CA VAL A 43 8.46 -1.57 32.76
C VAL A 43 7.07 -0.96 32.56
N ALA A 44 6.98 0.32 32.20
CA ALA A 44 5.70 0.96 31.90
C ALA A 44 5.01 0.29 30.70
N GLU A 45 3.70 0.12 30.76
CA GLU A 45 2.87 -0.31 29.62
C GLU A 45 2.60 0.88 28.71
N SER A 46 3.66 1.37 28.08
CA SER A 46 3.61 2.54 27.20
C SER A 46 4.64 2.38 26.10
N GLY A 47 4.19 2.13 24.87
CA GLY A 47 5.09 1.98 23.72
C GLY A 47 6.08 3.14 23.57
N ARG A 48 5.65 4.38 23.82
CA ARG A 48 6.52 5.57 23.82
C ARG A 48 7.68 5.45 24.81
N GLN A 49 7.42 5.03 26.04
CA GLN A 49 8.45 4.93 27.07
C GLN A 49 9.37 3.74 26.84
N ILE A 50 8.81 2.63 26.38
CA ILE A 50 9.55 1.41 26.05
C ILE A 50 10.49 1.68 24.87
N ASP A 51 10.00 2.32 23.81
CA ASP A 51 10.81 2.69 22.64
C ASP A 51 11.97 3.61 23.03
N ARG A 52 11.69 4.68 23.79
CA ARG A 52 12.74 5.58 24.26
C ARG A 52 13.76 4.87 25.17
N PHE A 53 13.33 3.88 25.95
CA PHE A 53 14.24 3.06 26.76
C PHE A 53 15.17 2.23 25.88
N PHE A 54 14.64 1.45 24.92
CA PHE A 54 15.49 0.60 24.07
C PHE A 54 16.32 1.40 23.07
N LYS A 55 15.85 2.56 22.62
CA LYS A 55 16.67 3.49 21.83
C LYS A 55 17.92 3.94 22.57
N ALA A 56 17.80 4.17 23.87
CA ALA A 56 18.92 4.54 24.71
C ALA A 56 19.79 3.36 25.13
N HIS A 57 19.16 2.20 25.33
CA HIS A 57 19.82 1.00 25.83
C HIS A 57 19.49 -0.25 24.98
N PRO A 58 19.93 -0.30 23.71
CA PRO A 58 19.58 -1.41 22.81
C PRO A 58 20.02 -2.78 23.31
N ILE A 59 21.10 -2.82 24.11
CA ILE A 59 21.67 -4.05 24.67
C ILE A 59 20.67 -4.84 25.53
N TYR A 60 19.69 -4.18 26.15
CA TYR A 60 18.70 -4.86 26.97
C TYR A 60 17.56 -5.48 26.16
N ALA A 61 17.41 -5.17 24.87
CA ALA A 61 16.30 -5.69 24.06
C ALA A 61 16.23 -7.24 24.06
N LEU A 62 17.37 -7.91 24.11
CA LEU A 62 17.45 -9.38 24.16
C LEU A 62 16.76 -9.98 25.40
N ASN A 63 16.72 -9.25 26.51
CA ASN A 63 16.09 -9.72 27.74
C ASN A 63 14.56 -9.74 27.64
N TYR A 64 13.98 -9.11 26.62
CA TYR A 64 12.53 -8.91 26.48
C TYR A 64 11.92 -9.66 25.30
N THR A 65 12.64 -10.61 24.68
CA THR A 65 12.10 -11.43 23.57
C THR A 65 10.98 -12.37 24.00
N GLN A 66 10.83 -12.63 25.30
CA GLN A 66 9.82 -13.53 25.87
C GLN A 66 8.93 -12.79 26.89
N ASP A 67 8.91 -11.46 26.83
CA ASP A 67 8.09 -10.67 27.75
C ASP A 67 6.60 -10.95 27.53
N PRO A 68 5.77 -11.04 28.59
CA PRO A 68 4.34 -11.29 28.43
C PRO A 68 3.63 -10.18 27.65
N PHE A 69 4.10 -8.93 27.72
CA PHE A 69 3.50 -7.82 27.02
C PHE A 69 3.99 -7.76 25.56
N TRP A 70 3.09 -8.04 24.62
CA TRP A 70 3.40 -8.11 23.19
C TRP A 70 4.05 -6.82 22.66
N GLU A 71 3.59 -5.65 23.11
CA GLU A 71 4.11 -4.36 22.62
C GLU A 71 5.57 -4.20 23.02
N ARG A 72 5.96 -4.70 24.20
CA ARG A 72 7.35 -4.70 24.64
C ARG A 72 8.21 -5.63 23.79
N ARG A 73 7.71 -6.83 23.44
CA ARG A 73 8.39 -7.73 22.51
C ARG A 73 8.54 -7.09 21.13
N ALA A 74 7.47 -6.46 20.62
CA ALA A 74 7.46 -5.82 19.30
C ALA A 74 8.47 -4.67 19.23
N ILE A 75 8.55 -3.84 20.27
CA ILE A 75 9.52 -2.74 20.34
C ILE A 75 10.94 -3.27 20.56
N ALA A 76 11.15 -4.24 21.46
CA ALA A 76 12.45 -4.88 21.62
C ALA A 76 12.95 -5.47 20.29
N ALA A 77 12.06 -6.10 19.53
CA ALA A 77 12.34 -6.63 18.20
C ALA A 77 12.74 -5.58 17.17
N GLN A 78 12.65 -4.26 17.44
CA GLN A 78 13.20 -3.18 16.60
C GLN A 78 14.67 -2.87 16.88
N TYR A 79 15.17 -3.24 18.06
CA TYR A 79 16.52 -2.95 18.52
C TYR A 79 17.43 -4.19 18.56
N LEU A 80 16.86 -5.38 18.40
CA LEU A 80 17.62 -6.62 18.32
C LEU A 80 18.53 -6.69 17.08
N PRO A 81 19.74 -7.27 17.23
CA PRO A 81 20.54 -7.73 16.09
C PRO A 81 19.80 -8.83 15.31
N THR A 82 20.02 -8.88 14.00
CA THR A 82 19.29 -9.76 13.08
C THR A 82 19.33 -11.25 13.44
N ASN A 83 20.47 -11.74 13.94
CA ASN A 83 20.65 -13.14 14.35
C ASN A 83 19.75 -13.55 15.53
N HIS A 84 19.19 -12.59 16.28
CA HIS A 84 18.26 -12.84 17.38
C HIS A 84 16.78 -12.71 16.97
N LEU A 85 16.48 -12.31 15.73
CA LEU A 85 15.10 -12.12 15.27
C LEU A 85 14.40 -13.43 14.89
N ARG A 86 15.15 -14.47 14.50
CA ARG A 86 14.58 -15.70 13.94
C ARG A 86 13.57 -16.40 14.86
N PRO A 87 13.80 -16.53 16.18
CA PRO A 87 12.81 -17.13 17.09
C PRO A 87 11.49 -16.34 17.20
N LEU A 88 11.48 -15.05 16.84
CA LEU A 88 10.29 -14.19 16.90
C LEU A 88 9.44 -14.25 15.61
N LEU A 89 9.89 -14.96 14.57
CA LEU A 89 9.09 -15.15 13.34
C LEU A 89 7.78 -15.89 13.62
N THR A 90 7.73 -16.69 14.68
CA THR A 90 6.54 -17.45 15.12
C THR A 90 5.94 -16.86 16.39
N ASP A 91 6.17 -15.57 16.68
CA ASP A 91 5.56 -14.93 17.85
C ASP A 91 4.02 -15.04 17.76
N PRO A 92 3.32 -15.35 18.86
CA PRO A 92 1.87 -15.47 18.84
C PRO A 92 1.15 -14.19 18.42
N ASP A 93 1.77 -13.03 18.64
CA ASP A 93 1.19 -11.72 18.35
C ASP A 93 1.58 -11.24 16.94
N GLU A 94 0.59 -10.88 16.13
CA GLU A 94 0.78 -10.41 14.76
C GLU A 94 1.52 -9.07 14.69
N ALA A 95 1.39 -8.19 15.69
CA ALA A 95 2.08 -6.91 15.68
C ALA A 95 3.59 -7.10 15.86
N VAL A 96 4.01 -8.11 16.64
CA VAL A 96 5.41 -8.53 16.71
C VAL A 96 5.85 -9.06 15.35
N ARG A 97 5.16 -10.07 14.79
CA ARG A 97 5.51 -10.65 13.48
C ARG A 97 5.56 -9.63 12.34
N ARG A 98 4.71 -8.60 12.38
CA ARG A 98 4.74 -7.48 11.43
C ARG A 98 6.02 -6.66 11.55
N VAL A 99 6.48 -6.34 12.76
CA VAL A 99 7.80 -5.71 12.97
C VAL A 99 8.91 -6.57 12.36
N LEU A 100 8.84 -7.88 12.54
CA LEU A 100 9.80 -8.81 11.95
C LEU A 100 9.75 -8.75 10.42
N ALA A 101 8.56 -8.77 9.81
CA ALA A 101 8.38 -8.68 8.37
C ALA A 101 9.01 -7.41 7.77
N TYR A 102 9.16 -6.32 8.52
CA TYR A 102 9.90 -5.12 8.07
C TYR A 102 11.42 -5.21 8.23
N ARG A 103 11.91 -5.98 9.22
CA ARG A 103 13.33 -5.96 9.62
C ARG A 103 14.14 -7.14 9.12
N VAL A 104 13.53 -8.30 8.96
CA VAL A 104 14.30 -9.51 8.63
C VAL A 104 14.92 -9.42 7.23
N PRO A 105 16.03 -10.13 7.00
CA PRO A 105 16.61 -10.29 5.67
C PRO A 105 15.59 -10.86 4.70
N VAL A 106 15.74 -10.49 3.43
CA VAL A 106 14.76 -10.84 2.38
C VAL A 106 14.62 -12.35 2.22
N GLU A 107 15.71 -13.09 2.40
CA GLU A 107 15.76 -14.55 2.36
C GLU A 107 14.88 -15.23 3.43
N TRP A 108 14.49 -14.54 4.50
CA TRP A 108 13.59 -15.07 5.54
C TRP A 108 12.12 -14.73 5.29
N LEU A 109 11.82 -13.77 4.42
CA LEU A 109 10.45 -13.30 4.20
C LEU A 109 9.51 -14.38 3.66
N LEU A 110 10.03 -15.39 2.96
CA LEU A 110 9.24 -16.52 2.51
C LEU A 110 8.67 -17.35 3.68
N GLU A 111 9.31 -17.35 4.85
CA GLU A 111 8.77 -18.01 6.05
C GLU A 111 7.48 -17.32 6.55
N LEU A 112 7.33 -16.01 6.25
CA LEU A 112 6.17 -15.19 6.61
C LEU A 112 5.16 -15.05 5.46
N SER A 113 5.42 -15.61 4.28
CA SER A 113 4.53 -15.43 3.11
C SER A 113 3.18 -16.14 3.25
N ARG A 114 3.05 -17.02 4.25
CA ARG A 114 1.81 -17.72 4.61
C ARG A 114 1.36 -17.39 6.04
N ASP A 115 1.80 -16.25 6.56
CA ASP A 115 1.38 -15.80 7.88
C ASP A 115 -0.16 -15.73 7.96
N SER A 116 -0.72 -16.07 9.11
CA SER A 116 -2.16 -15.95 9.37
C SER A 116 -2.67 -14.52 9.22
N ASP A 117 -1.86 -13.54 9.60
CA ASP A 117 -2.22 -12.13 9.54
C ASP A 117 -1.95 -11.53 8.16
N ARG A 118 -2.93 -10.80 7.63
CA ARG A 118 -2.82 -10.20 6.30
C ARG A 118 -1.81 -9.06 6.26
N GLU A 119 -1.64 -8.28 7.33
CA GLU A 119 -0.74 -7.11 7.32
C GLU A 119 0.72 -7.57 7.30
N VAL A 120 1.02 -8.70 7.96
CA VAL A 120 2.30 -9.41 7.81
C VAL A 120 2.51 -9.81 6.34
N ARG A 121 1.53 -10.48 5.70
CA ARG A 121 1.64 -10.89 4.29
C ARG A 121 1.74 -9.72 3.32
N VAL A 122 1.04 -8.60 3.58
CA VAL A 122 1.19 -7.35 2.81
C VAL A 122 2.62 -6.83 2.90
N THR A 123 3.19 -6.76 4.10
CA THR A 123 4.59 -6.35 4.31
C THR A 123 5.57 -7.26 3.58
N VAL A 124 5.31 -8.57 3.57
CA VAL A 124 6.08 -9.55 2.80
C VAL A 124 5.98 -9.28 1.30
N ALA A 125 4.76 -9.09 0.77
CA ALA A 125 4.53 -8.79 -0.64
C ALA A 125 5.17 -7.45 -1.07
N ASP A 126 5.28 -6.48 -0.17
CA ASP A 126 5.96 -5.20 -0.44
C ASP A 126 7.49 -5.32 -0.48
N ARG A 127 8.08 -6.28 0.25
CA ARG A 127 9.54 -6.42 0.37
C ARG A 127 10.14 -7.58 -0.44
N LEU A 128 9.37 -8.59 -0.81
CA LEU A 128 9.89 -9.74 -1.57
C LEU A 128 10.49 -9.30 -2.93
N PRO A 129 11.53 -9.97 -3.43
CA PRO A 129 12.04 -9.74 -4.78
C PRO A 129 10.96 -10.03 -5.82
N GLU A 130 10.93 -9.28 -6.91
CA GLU A 130 9.94 -9.45 -7.98
C GLU A 130 9.85 -10.89 -8.50
N ALA A 131 11.00 -11.58 -8.60
CA ALA A 131 11.08 -12.97 -9.05
C ALA A 131 10.36 -13.98 -8.13
N GLN A 132 10.14 -13.63 -6.86
CA GLN A 132 9.47 -14.48 -5.87
C GLN A 132 8.02 -14.05 -5.61
N LEU A 133 7.64 -12.84 -6.04
CA LEU A 133 6.34 -12.24 -5.75
C LEU A 133 5.17 -13.04 -6.36
N GLU A 134 5.42 -13.76 -7.45
CA GLU A 134 4.45 -14.69 -8.05
C GLU A 134 3.92 -15.75 -7.08
N LEU A 135 4.69 -16.13 -6.06
CA LEU A 135 4.27 -17.10 -5.06
C LEU A 135 3.06 -16.62 -4.25
N MET A 136 2.82 -15.30 -4.21
CA MET A 136 1.73 -14.66 -3.48
C MET A 136 0.59 -14.20 -4.40
N ALA A 137 0.65 -14.49 -5.70
CA ALA A 137 -0.38 -14.06 -6.67
C ALA A 137 -1.76 -14.69 -6.40
N ASN A 138 -1.80 -15.83 -5.69
CA ASN A 138 -3.04 -16.51 -5.29
C ASN A 138 -3.35 -16.33 -3.79
N ASP A 139 -2.80 -15.30 -3.13
CA ASP A 139 -3.14 -15.01 -1.73
C ASP A 139 -4.67 -14.86 -1.59
N PRO A 140 -5.31 -15.40 -0.55
CA PRO A 140 -6.74 -15.24 -0.35
C PRO A 140 -7.17 -13.77 -0.17
N ASP A 141 -6.29 -12.92 0.37
CA ASP A 141 -6.60 -11.51 0.63
C ASP A 141 -6.29 -10.62 -0.59
N TYR A 142 -7.29 -9.86 -1.02
CA TYR A 142 -7.17 -8.98 -2.20
C TYR A 142 -6.13 -7.87 -2.00
N LEU A 143 -5.88 -7.42 -0.76
CA LEU A 143 -4.90 -6.38 -0.50
C LEU A 143 -3.48 -6.92 -0.75
N VAL A 144 -3.21 -8.16 -0.37
CA VAL A 144 -1.94 -8.83 -0.70
C VAL A 144 -1.79 -8.95 -2.22
N ARG A 145 -2.83 -9.44 -2.92
CA ARG A 145 -2.82 -9.53 -4.40
C ARG A 145 -2.69 -8.16 -5.08
N THR A 146 -3.20 -7.09 -4.47
CA THR A 146 -3.02 -5.71 -4.94
C THR A 146 -1.56 -5.27 -4.83
N TYR A 147 -0.88 -5.55 -3.71
CA TYR A 147 0.56 -5.30 -3.58
C TYR A 147 1.39 -6.14 -4.54
N VAL A 148 0.99 -7.39 -4.77
CA VAL A 148 1.56 -8.22 -5.83
C VAL A 148 1.38 -7.53 -7.19
N ALA A 149 0.16 -7.13 -7.56
CA ALA A 149 -0.13 -6.45 -8.82
C ALA A 149 0.62 -5.11 -8.98
N LYS A 150 0.94 -4.40 -7.90
CA LYS A 150 1.73 -3.15 -7.94
C LYS A 150 3.21 -3.38 -8.27
N ARG A 151 3.77 -4.53 -7.89
CA ARG A 151 5.22 -4.79 -7.98
C ARG A 151 5.58 -5.90 -8.97
N LEU A 152 4.63 -6.72 -9.40
CA LEU A 152 4.89 -7.80 -10.34
C LEU A 152 5.44 -7.23 -11.66
N PRO A 153 6.43 -7.89 -12.32
CA PRO A 153 6.92 -7.47 -13.62
C PRO A 153 5.77 -7.34 -14.62
N LYS A 154 5.77 -6.26 -15.42
CA LYS A 154 4.64 -5.93 -16.32
C LYS A 154 4.21 -7.11 -17.21
N GLY A 155 5.17 -7.83 -17.78
CA GLY A 155 4.92 -9.01 -18.63
C GLY A 155 4.31 -10.22 -17.91
N ARG A 156 4.10 -10.16 -16.59
CA ARG A 156 3.49 -11.22 -15.78
C ARG A 156 2.12 -10.83 -15.22
N LEU A 157 1.69 -9.58 -15.43
CA LEU A 157 0.41 -9.06 -14.94
C LEU A 157 -0.82 -9.75 -15.57
N PHE A 158 -0.67 -10.39 -16.74
CA PHE A 158 -1.75 -11.13 -17.38
C PHE A 158 -2.39 -12.18 -16.46
N ARG A 159 -1.66 -12.68 -15.45
CA ARG A 159 -2.17 -13.66 -14.48
C ARG A 159 -3.25 -13.10 -13.55
N LEU A 160 -3.29 -11.79 -13.36
CA LEU A 160 -4.21 -11.09 -12.45
C LEU A 160 -5.29 -10.32 -13.22
N VAL A 161 -5.36 -10.46 -14.54
CA VAL A 161 -6.34 -9.75 -15.39
C VAL A 161 -7.78 -10.14 -15.05
N ALA A 162 -7.99 -11.40 -14.66
CA ALA A 162 -9.30 -11.92 -14.25
C ALA A 162 -9.40 -12.08 -12.72
N ASP A 163 -8.66 -11.29 -11.93
CA ASP A 163 -8.78 -11.33 -10.47
C ASP A 163 -10.24 -11.05 -10.06
N PRO A 164 -10.81 -11.79 -9.09
CA PRO A 164 -12.17 -11.51 -8.64
C PRO A 164 -12.35 -10.12 -8.02
N ASP A 165 -11.26 -9.50 -7.54
CA ASP A 165 -11.31 -8.21 -6.89
C ASP A 165 -11.04 -7.03 -7.85
N ASN A 166 -11.89 -6.01 -7.77
CA ASN A 166 -11.85 -4.84 -8.64
C ASN A 166 -10.58 -3.98 -8.42
N GLU A 167 -10.07 -3.89 -7.20
CA GLU A 167 -8.86 -3.11 -6.89
C GLU A 167 -7.61 -3.75 -7.48
N VAL A 168 -7.56 -5.09 -7.49
CA VAL A 168 -6.49 -5.83 -8.16
C VAL A 168 -6.57 -5.61 -9.66
N ARG A 169 -7.74 -5.81 -10.28
CA ARG A 169 -7.91 -5.58 -11.73
C ARG A 169 -7.63 -4.13 -12.12
N ARG A 170 -8.05 -3.14 -11.32
CA ARG A 170 -7.72 -1.72 -11.55
C ARG A 170 -6.20 -1.51 -11.57
N THR A 171 -5.50 -2.04 -10.58
CA THR A 171 -4.02 -1.97 -10.51
C THR A 171 -3.36 -2.63 -11.73
N VAL A 172 -3.92 -3.75 -12.20
CA VAL A 172 -3.46 -4.42 -13.44
C VAL A 172 -3.69 -3.53 -14.65
N ALA A 173 -4.89 -2.97 -14.82
CA ALA A 173 -5.25 -2.09 -15.93
C ALA A 173 -4.36 -0.83 -15.99
N GLU A 174 -3.85 -0.34 -14.87
CA GLU A 174 -2.91 0.78 -14.81
C GLU A 174 -1.48 0.42 -15.25
N ARG A 175 -1.07 -0.86 -15.14
CA ARG A 175 0.33 -1.28 -15.32
C ARG A 175 0.59 -2.23 -16.47
N ILE A 176 -0.41 -3.02 -16.89
CA ILE A 176 -0.24 -4.04 -17.92
C ILE A 176 0.26 -3.40 -19.23
N PRO A 177 1.14 -4.07 -20.01
CA PRO A 177 1.59 -3.55 -21.30
C PRO A 177 0.41 -3.19 -22.21
N SER A 178 0.54 -2.13 -23.00
CA SER A 178 -0.55 -1.64 -23.86
C SER A 178 -1.05 -2.70 -24.83
N VAL A 179 -0.13 -3.47 -25.41
CA VAL A 179 -0.41 -4.64 -26.28
C VAL A 179 -1.27 -5.74 -25.64
N SER A 180 -1.47 -5.71 -24.31
CA SER A 180 -2.28 -6.67 -23.57
C SER A 180 -3.55 -6.06 -22.96
N LEU A 181 -3.81 -4.77 -23.17
CA LEU A 181 -5.00 -4.07 -22.65
C LEU A 181 -6.31 -4.60 -23.23
N GLY A 182 -6.29 -5.15 -24.45
CA GLY A 182 -7.46 -5.80 -25.05
C GLY A 182 -8.03 -6.95 -24.20
N LEU A 183 -7.23 -7.57 -23.32
CA LEU A 183 -7.70 -8.59 -22.37
C LEU A 183 -8.67 -8.03 -21.31
N MET A 184 -8.69 -6.70 -21.13
CA MET A 184 -9.48 -5.98 -20.12
C MET A 184 -10.56 -5.09 -20.72
N ALA A 185 -10.69 -5.05 -22.05
CA ALA A 185 -11.64 -4.18 -22.75
C ALA A 185 -13.11 -4.45 -22.37
N ASN A 186 -13.41 -5.65 -21.88
CA ASN A 186 -14.76 -6.05 -21.44
C ASN A 186 -14.85 -6.25 -19.91
N ASP A 187 -14.01 -5.57 -19.12
CA ASP A 187 -14.12 -5.62 -17.67
C ASP A 187 -15.52 -5.18 -17.22
N GLN A 188 -16.06 -5.81 -16.18
CA GLN A 188 -17.39 -5.49 -15.64
C GLN A 188 -17.43 -4.05 -15.09
N GLU A 189 -16.31 -3.56 -14.58
CA GLU A 189 -16.21 -2.23 -13.98
C GLU A 189 -15.92 -1.15 -15.03
N VAL A 190 -16.83 -0.18 -15.14
CA VAL A 190 -16.70 0.97 -16.05
C VAL A 190 -15.37 1.71 -15.83
N ASN A 191 -15.01 1.96 -14.57
CA ASN A 191 -13.77 2.67 -14.25
C ASN A 191 -12.51 1.93 -14.75
N ILE A 192 -12.54 0.60 -14.81
CA ILE A 192 -11.43 -0.19 -15.36
C ILE A 192 -11.43 -0.05 -16.89
N ARG A 193 -12.57 -0.19 -17.55
CA ARG A 193 -12.68 0.01 -19.01
C ARG A 193 -12.24 1.40 -19.44
N ARG A 194 -12.50 2.44 -18.63
CA ARG A 194 -11.97 3.79 -18.86
C ARG A 194 -10.45 3.85 -18.81
N ILE A 195 -9.81 3.25 -17.80
CA ILE A 195 -8.33 3.15 -17.73
C ILE A 195 -7.78 2.42 -18.95
N VAL A 196 -8.47 1.37 -19.39
CA VAL A 196 -8.11 0.62 -20.60
C VAL A 196 -8.17 1.55 -21.82
N ALA A 197 -9.27 2.24 -22.07
CA ALA A 197 -9.42 3.19 -23.18
C ALA A 197 -8.38 4.33 -23.14
N GLN A 198 -8.04 4.83 -21.95
CA GLN A 198 -7.01 5.86 -21.77
C GLN A 198 -5.59 5.41 -22.11
N ARG A 199 -5.30 4.10 -21.98
CA ARG A 199 -3.95 3.54 -22.18
C ARG A 199 -3.80 2.71 -23.45
N MET A 200 -4.90 2.29 -24.06
CA MET A 200 -4.92 1.47 -25.27
C MET A 200 -4.21 2.21 -26.41
N GLU A 201 -3.50 1.48 -27.27
CA GLU A 201 -2.89 2.09 -28.46
C GLU A 201 -3.99 2.65 -29.36
N VAL A 202 -3.69 3.74 -30.06
CA VAL A 202 -4.69 4.48 -30.83
C VAL A 202 -5.36 3.58 -31.89
N ASP A 203 -4.57 2.74 -32.56
CA ASP A 203 -5.04 1.79 -33.58
C ASP A 203 -6.04 0.75 -33.04
N ASP A 204 -5.99 0.47 -31.73
CA ASP A 204 -6.85 -0.53 -31.09
C ASP A 204 -8.14 0.08 -30.50
N LEU A 205 -8.27 1.41 -30.43
CA LEU A 205 -9.39 2.10 -29.77
C LEU A 205 -10.77 1.78 -30.38
N ALA A 206 -10.81 1.34 -31.64
CA ALA A 206 -12.03 0.87 -32.27
C ALA A 206 -12.69 -0.29 -31.51
N MET A 207 -11.93 -1.05 -30.70
CA MET A 207 -12.47 -2.10 -29.83
C MET A 207 -13.43 -1.57 -28.76
N MET A 208 -13.26 -0.31 -28.34
CA MET A 208 -13.99 0.30 -27.22
C MET A 208 -14.94 1.41 -27.67
N SER A 209 -15.00 1.72 -28.97
CA SER A 209 -15.79 2.84 -29.50
C SER A 209 -17.31 2.65 -29.35
N THR A 210 -17.77 1.42 -29.15
CA THR A 210 -19.18 1.08 -28.92
C THR A 210 -19.45 0.61 -27.49
N ASP A 211 -18.61 0.98 -26.52
CA ASP A 211 -18.85 0.63 -25.12
C ASP A 211 -20.23 1.10 -24.66
N ALA A 212 -20.90 0.30 -23.83
CA ALA A 212 -22.22 0.65 -23.31
C ALA A 212 -22.20 1.94 -22.48
N ASP A 213 -21.09 2.21 -21.78
CA ASP A 213 -20.92 3.41 -20.98
C ASP A 213 -20.31 4.55 -21.80
N TRP A 214 -21.02 5.68 -21.85
CA TRP A 214 -20.60 6.85 -22.62
C TRP A 214 -19.27 7.43 -22.15
N THR A 215 -18.92 7.28 -20.86
CA THR A 215 -17.64 7.79 -20.33
C THR A 215 -16.45 7.02 -20.92
N VAL A 216 -16.61 5.75 -21.29
CA VAL A 216 -15.57 4.99 -22.00
C VAL A 216 -15.47 5.46 -23.45
N ARG A 217 -16.62 5.64 -24.13
CA ARG A 217 -16.65 6.18 -25.50
C ARG A 217 -16.07 7.59 -25.57
N TYR A 218 -16.27 8.41 -24.54
CA TYR A 218 -15.65 9.72 -24.42
C TYR A 218 -14.12 9.64 -24.39
N GLU A 219 -13.53 8.73 -23.60
CA GLU A 219 -12.07 8.51 -23.59
C GLU A 219 -11.54 8.04 -24.96
N VAL A 220 -12.35 7.28 -25.71
CA VAL A 220 -12.04 6.90 -27.10
C VAL A 220 -12.06 8.14 -28.00
N ALA A 221 -13.13 8.95 -27.96
CA ALA A 221 -13.26 10.16 -28.78
C ALA A 221 -12.10 11.14 -28.55
N LEU A 222 -11.61 11.26 -27.30
CA LEU A 222 -10.45 12.10 -26.96
C LEU A 222 -9.13 11.69 -27.62
N ARG A 223 -9.04 10.51 -28.25
CA ARG A 223 -7.76 9.96 -28.77
C ARG A 223 -7.86 9.34 -30.14
N ALA A 224 -9.06 8.97 -30.59
CA ALA A 224 -9.31 8.29 -31.85
C ALA A 224 -8.78 9.06 -33.07
N GLU A 225 -8.36 8.30 -34.09
CA GLU A 225 -7.99 8.82 -35.41
C GLU A 225 -9.23 9.29 -36.21
N PRO A 226 -9.06 10.13 -37.24
CA PRO A 226 -10.15 10.73 -38.00
C PRO A 226 -11.21 9.74 -38.52
N GLU A 227 -10.80 8.56 -38.98
CA GLU A 227 -11.72 7.53 -39.48
C GLU A 227 -12.67 7.01 -38.41
N LEU A 228 -12.18 6.86 -37.18
CA LEU A 228 -12.97 6.41 -36.05
C LEU A 228 -13.82 7.57 -35.49
N LEU A 229 -13.29 8.78 -35.42
CA LEU A 229 -14.05 9.98 -35.02
C LEU A 229 -15.27 10.20 -35.91
N LYS A 230 -15.15 10.00 -37.23
CA LYS A 230 -16.30 10.07 -38.17
C LYS A 230 -17.44 9.14 -37.77
N GLN A 231 -17.13 7.97 -37.23
CA GLN A 231 -18.14 6.98 -36.80
C GLN A 231 -18.83 7.40 -35.51
N MET A 232 -18.23 8.32 -34.74
CA MET A 232 -18.70 8.77 -33.44
C MET A 232 -19.43 10.13 -33.50
N LEU A 233 -19.56 10.75 -34.69
CA LEU A 233 -20.22 12.06 -34.87
C LEU A 233 -21.71 12.05 -34.49
N ASP A 234 -22.34 10.88 -34.59
CA ASP A 234 -23.75 10.64 -34.26
C ASP A 234 -23.89 9.78 -32.99
N ASP A 235 -22.89 9.80 -32.09
CA ASP A 235 -22.99 9.12 -30.79
C ASP A 235 -24.25 9.59 -30.04
N ALA A 236 -24.90 8.65 -29.34
CA ALA A 236 -26.12 8.93 -28.60
C ALA A 236 -25.90 9.91 -27.43
N ASP A 237 -24.67 10.01 -26.93
CA ASP A 237 -24.29 10.98 -25.92
C ASP A 237 -23.78 12.29 -26.54
N GLU A 238 -24.32 13.41 -26.08
CA GLU A 238 -24.02 14.74 -26.62
C GLU A 238 -22.55 15.13 -26.42
N GLU A 239 -21.94 14.75 -25.30
CA GLU A 239 -20.55 15.11 -24.99
C GLU A 239 -19.57 14.31 -25.87
N VAL A 240 -19.89 13.04 -26.13
CA VAL A 240 -19.09 12.17 -27.02
C VAL A 240 -19.16 12.68 -28.46
N SER A 241 -20.37 12.94 -28.98
CA SER A 241 -20.55 13.42 -30.36
C SER A 241 -19.98 14.83 -30.56
N PHE A 242 -20.08 15.72 -29.57
CA PHE A 242 -19.44 17.03 -29.57
C PHE A 242 -17.91 16.91 -29.64
N THR A 243 -17.32 16.10 -28.75
CA THR A 243 -15.86 15.87 -28.70
C THR A 243 -15.35 15.25 -29.99
N ALA A 244 -16.09 14.29 -30.55
CA ALA A 244 -15.74 13.65 -31.81
C ALA A 244 -15.70 14.66 -32.96
N ARG A 245 -16.69 15.58 -33.02
CA ARG A 245 -16.76 16.64 -34.03
C ARG A 245 -15.62 17.63 -33.92
N GLU A 246 -15.37 18.17 -32.72
CA GLU A 246 -14.31 19.15 -32.47
C GLU A 246 -12.93 18.59 -32.88
N ARG A 247 -12.63 17.36 -32.46
CA ARG A 247 -11.37 16.71 -32.81
C ARG A 247 -11.28 16.36 -34.29
N TRP A 248 -12.37 15.90 -34.90
CA TRP A 248 -12.39 15.57 -36.32
C TRP A 248 -12.12 16.81 -37.19
N GLU A 249 -12.77 17.94 -36.88
CA GLU A 249 -12.53 19.22 -37.55
C GLU A 249 -11.09 19.69 -37.36
N THR A 250 -10.55 19.59 -36.14
CA THR A 250 -9.16 19.98 -35.85
C THR A 250 -8.16 19.15 -36.67
N LEU A 251 -8.26 17.82 -36.63
CA LEU A 251 -7.31 16.94 -37.33
C LEU A 251 -7.43 17.04 -38.86
N THR A 252 -8.64 17.29 -39.38
CA THR A 252 -8.83 17.50 -40.83
C THR A 252 -8.26 18.85 -41.29
N MET A 253 -8.39 19.90 -40.48
CA MET A 253 -7.74 21.18 -40.75
C MET A 253 -6.22 21.06 -40.74
N GLU A 254 -5.64 20.36 -39.76
CA GLU A 254 -4.19 20.14 -39.66
C GLU A 254 -3.65 19.34 -40.86
N ALA A 255 -4.36 18.28 -41.26
CA ALA A 255 -3.98 17.48 -42.44
C ALA A 255 -4.03 18.29 -43.75
N ALA A 256 -5.00 19.22 -43.89
CA ALA A 256 -5.08 20.10 -45.06
C ALA A 256 -3.91 21.10 -45.10
N HIS A 257 -3.52 21.68 -43.96
CA HIS A 257 -2.38 22.61 -43.89
C HIS A 257 -1.02 21.92 -44.08
N ALA A 258 -0.90 20.63 -43.74
CA ALA A 258 0.33 19.87 -43.95
C ALA A 258 0.54 19.41 -45.41
N ALA A 259 -0.50 19.50 -46.24
CA ALA A 259 -0.47 19.09 -47.65
C ALA A 259 -0.15 20.24 -48.62
N ASP A 260 -0.18 21.49 -48.15
CA ASP A 260 0.18 22.72 -48.86
C ASP A 260 1.67 23.09 -48.65
#